data_AF-A0AAU7CEG3-F1
#
_entry.id   AF-A0AAU7CEG3-F1
#
_cell.length_a   1.000
_cell.length_b   1.000
_cell.length_c   1.000
_cell.angle_alpha   90.00
_cell.angle_beta   90.00
_cell.angle_gamma   90.00
#
_symmetry.space_group_name_H-M   'P 1'
#
loop_
_entity.id
_entity.type
_entity.pdbx_description
1 polymer ?
#
loop_
_entity_poly.entity_id
_entity_poly.type
_entity_poly.pdbx_seq_one_letter_code
_entity_poly.pdbx_strand_id
1 'polypeptide(L)'
;MTQFQLDSAVADATGESLDLVQDLGFSLVAHDCDGLEPEDVVLAVVCPSCRRAVSYPGPTRDGALPLAECVPCDLYFAITFAEIFSTTQASD
;
A
#
# COMPACT_ATOMS: atom_id res chain seq x y z
N MET A 1 -26.00 -8.62 2.79
CA MET A 1 -26.17 -9.39 4.03
C MET A 1 -26.91 -8.50 5.03
N THR A 2 -27.85 -9.03 5.79
CA THR A 2 -28.53 -8.27 6.86
C THR A 2 -27.68 -8.24 8.14
N GLN A 3 -27.97 -7.32 9.06
CA GLN A 3 -27.28 -7.25 10.36
C GLN A 3 -27.36 -8.58 11.13
N PHE A 4 -28.55 -9.18 11.20
CA PHE A 4 -28.74 -10.49 11.85
C PHE A 4 -27.89 -11.61 11.22
N GLN A 5 -27.71 -11.59 9.90
CA GLN A 5 -26.87 -12.58 9.22
C GLN A 5 -25.37 -12.36 9.52
N LEU A 6 -24.93 -11.11 9.65
CA LEU A 6 -23.58 -10.78 10.11
C LEU A 6 -23.36 -11.28 11.54
N ASP A 7 -24.27 -10.95 12.45
CA ASP A 7 -24.13 -11.29 13.87
C ASP A 7 -24.13 -12.80 14.07
N SER A 8 -25.00 -13.53 13.36
CA SER A 8 -25.01 -14.99 13.38
C SER A 8 -23.70 -15.59 12.85
N ALA A 9 -23.14 -15.03 11.78
CA ALA A 9 -21.89 -15.52 11.22
C ALA A 9 -20.69 -15.27 12.14
N VAL A 10 -20.66 -14.14 12.84
CA VAL A 10 -19.63 -13.83 13.84
C VAL A 10 -19.76 -14.74 15.05
N ALA A 11 -20.97 -14.96 15.55
CA ALA A 11 -21.24 -15.90 16.65
C ALA A 11 -20.77 -17.33 16.31
N ASP A 12 -21.14 -17.82 15.12
CA ASP A 12 -20.73 -19.15 14.67
C ASP A 12 -19.20 -19.28 14.52
N ALA A 13 -18.52 -18.24 14.02
CA ALA A 13 -17.07 -18.26 13.80
C ALA A 13 -16.26 -18.15 15.10
N THR A 14 -16.79 -17.47 16.12
CA THR A 14 -16.08 -17.18 17.38
C THR A 14 -16.50 -18.11 18.53
N GLY A 15 -17.67 -18.75 18.42
CA GLY A 15 -18.28 -19.53 19.50
C GLY A 15 -18.96 -18.65 20.56
N GLU A 16 -19.05 -17.34 20.34
CA GLU A 16 -19.70 -16.40 21.25
C GLU A 16 -21.23 -16.43 21.10
N SER A 17 -21.94 -15.94 22.13
CA SER A 17 -23.40 -15.84 22.06
C SER A 17 -23.85 -14.71 21.14
N LEU A 18 -25.01 -14.89 20.51
CA LEU A 18 -25.59 -13.88 19.61
C LEU A 18 -25.85 -12.55 20.33
N ASP A 19 -26.30 -12.60 21.59
CA ASP A 19 -26.53 -11.41 22.42
C ASP A 19 -25.23 -10.62 22.65
N LEU A 20 -24.11 -11.32 22.92
CA LEU A 20 -22.81 -10.67 23.10
C LEU A 20 -22.33 -10.01 21.80
N VAL A 21 -22.50 -10.68 20.66
CA VAL A 21 -22.12 -10.14 19.35
C VAL A 21 -22.94 -8.90 18.99
N GLN A 22 -24.24 -8.90 19.30
CA GLN A 22 -25.11 -7.73 19.11
C GLN A 22 -24.68 -6.55 19.98
N ASP A 23 -24.34 -6.79 21.25
CA ASP A 23 -23.84 -5.76 22.17
C ASP A 23 -22.51 -5.15 21.71
N LEU A 24 -21.66 -5.94 21.05
CA LEU A 24 -20.39 -5.47 20.49
C LEU A 24 -20.54 -4.63 19.21
N GLY A 25 -21.69 -4.73 18.52
CA GLY A 25 -22.04 -3.84 17.41
C GLY A 25 -21.19 -4.01 16.15
N PHE A 26 -20.91 -5.26 15.74
CA PHE A 26 -20.18 -5.52 14.51
C PHE A 26 -20.87 -4.93 13.29
N SER A 27 -20.09 -4.34 12.39
CA SER A 27 -20.59 -3.82 11.12
C SER A 27 -19.76 -4.36 9.98
N LEU A 28 -20.40 -4.63 8.84
CA LEU A 28 -19.67 -4.82 7.60
C LEU A 28 -18.98 -3.51 7.23
N VAL A 29 -17.65 -3.53 7.23
CA VAL A 29 -16.89 -2.49 6.56
C VAL A 29 -17.14 -2.70 5.07
N ALA A 30 -17.91 -1.82 4.44
CA ALA A 30 -17.85 -1.67 3.01
C ALA A 30 -16.39 -1.32 2.70
N HIS A 31 -15.71 -2.10 1.87
CA HIS A 31 -14.60 -1.53 1.13
C HIS A 31 -15.20 -0.48 0.22
N ASP A 32 -15.34 0.74 0.75
CA ASP A 32 -15.31 1.92 -0.08
C ASP A 32 -13.94 1.87 -0.75
N CYS A 33 -13.91 1.35 -1.97
CA CYS A 33 -12.83 1.55 -2.93
C CYS A 33 -12.82 3.02 -3.39
N ASP A 34 -12.95 3.96 -2.47
CA ASP A 34 -12.76 5.39 -2.67
C ASP A 34 -11.47 5.76 -1.96
N GLY A 35 -10.33 5.36 -2.53
CA GLY A 35 -9.03 5.75 -1.99
C GLY A 35 -7.87 4.97 -2.58
N LEU A 36 -7.50 5.33 -3.81
CA LEU A 36 -6.38 4.84 -4.62
C LEU A 36 -6.70 3.57 -5.40
N GLU A 37 -7.03 3.76 -6.68
CA GLU A 37 -6.86 2.72 -7.69
C GLU A 37 -5.43 2.14 -7.52
N PRO A 38 -5.24 0.82 -7.36
CA PRO A 38 -3.93 0.20 -7.11
C PRO A 38 -2.91 0.41 -8.25
N GLU A 39 -3.36 1.00 -9.35
CA GLU A 39 -2.62 1.24 -10.59
C GLU A 39 -1.75 2.51 -10.56
N ASP A 40 -1.83 3.35 -9.53
CA ASP A 40 -1.01 4.57 -9.42
C ASP A 40 0.08 4.51 -8.32
N VAL A 41 0.22 3.41 -7.59
CA VAL A 41 1.26 3.27 -6.55
C VAL A 41 2.57 2.79 -7.17
N VAL A 42 3.56 3.68 -7.22
CA VAL A 42 4.90 3.39 -7.74
C VAL A 42 5.95 3.43 -6.63
N LEU A 43 7.01 2.64 -6.80
CA LEU A 43 8.17 2.70 -5.91
C LEU A 43 9.10 3.84 -6.36
N ALA A 44 9.63 4.58 -5.41
CA ALA A 44 10.51 5.72 -5.64
C ALA A 44 11.69 5.73 -4.66
N VAL A 45 12.71 6.52 -5.02
CA VAL A 45 13.89 6.84 -4.21
C VAL A 45 14.15 8.35 -4.27
N VAL A 46 14.85 8.90 -3.28
CA VAL A 46 15.14 10.35 -3.23
C VAL A 46 16.49 10.66 -3.87
N CYS A 47 16.51 11.56 -4.86
CA CYS A 47 17.76 12.06 -5.42
C CYS A 47 18.59 12.78 -4.31
N PRO A 48 19.87 12.43 -4.10
CA PRO A 48 20.69 13.05 -3.06
C PRO A 48 20.99 14.53 -3.33
N SER A 49 20.96 14.96 -4.60
CA SER A 49 21.25 16.33 -5.01
C SER A 49 20.03 17.25 -4.89
N CYS A 50 18.94 16.96 -5.60
CA CYS A 50 17.76 17.84 -5.65
C CYS A 50 16.62 17.43 -4.70
N ARG A 51 16.76 16.32 -3.97
CA ARG A 51 15.76 15.79 -3.02
C ARG A 51 14.40 15.43 -3.63
N ARG A 52 14.29 15.39 -4.96
CA ARG A 52 13.06 14.92 -5.64
C ARG A 52 12.95 13.40 -5.59
N ALA A 53 11.71 12.92 -5.53
CA ALA A 53 11.41 11.51 -5.77
C ALA A 53 11.67 11.18 -7.25
N VAL A 54 12.35 10.08 -7.50
CA VAL A 54 12.55 9.50 -8.83
C VAL A 54 12.13 8.04 -8.80
N SER A 55 11.64 7.53 -9.93
CA SER A 55 11.15 6.15 -10.02
C SER A 55 12.24 5.14 -9.68
N TYR A 56 11.92 4.17 -8.83
CA TYR A 56 12.80 3.06 -8.52
C TYR A 56 12.87 2.13 -9.75
N PRO A 57 14.06 1.88 -10.34
CA PRO A 57 14.21 1.10 -11.57
C PRO A 57 13.92 -0.41 -11.42
N GLY A 58 13.64 -0.89 -10.21
CA GLY A 58 13.53 -2.32 -9.90
C GLY A 58 14.89 -3.00 -9.72
N PRO A 59 14.91 -4.21 -9.13
CA PRO A 59 16.15 -4.98 -9.00
C PRO A 59 16.59 -5.58 -10.36
N THR A 60 17.87 -5.87 -10.49
CA THR A 60 18.41 -6.65 -11.62
C THR A 60 17.99 -8.12 -11.54
N ARG A 61 18.26 -8.90 -12.60
CA ARG A 61 17.87 -10.32 -12.70
C ARG A 61 18.47 -11.20 -11.59
N ASP A 62 19.66 -10.86 -11.12
CA ASP A 62 20.39 -11.49 -10.02
C ASP A 62 19.98 -10.95 -8.63
N GLY A 63 19.01 -10.03 -8.57
CA GLY A 63 18.47 -9.46 -7.34
C GLY A 63 19.28 -8.30 -6.76
N ALA A 64 20.32 -7.82 -7.46
CA ALA A 64 21.08 -6.66 -7.04
C ALA A 64 20.28 -5.37 -7.28
N LEU A 65 20.59 -4.34 -6.49
CA LEU A 65 20.03 -2.99 -6.69
C LEU A 65 20.85 -2.26 -7.76
N PRO A 66 20.24 -1.81 -8.88
CA PRO A 66 20.93 -0.98 -9.86
C PRO A 66 21.09 0.46 -9.36
N LEU A 67 21.82 1.29 -10.11
CA LEU A 67 21.86 2.73 -9.86
C LEU A 67 20.53 3.38 -10.26
N ALA A 68 20.03 4.27 -9.42
CA ALA A 68 18.92 5.14 -9.79
C ALA A 68 19.41 6.34 -10.60
N GLU A 69 18.56 6.86 -11.48
CA GLU A 69 18.84 8.01 -12.34
C GLU A 69 17.96 9.19 -11.96
N CYS A 70 18.54 10.39 -11.91
CA CYS A 70 17.80 11.63 -11.78
C CYS A 70 18.00 12.50 -13.03
N VAL A 71 17.07 12.44 -13.98
CA VAL A 71 17.12 13.21 -15.25
C VAL A 71 17.32 14.72 -15.02
N PRO A 72 16.61 15.39 -14.09
CA PRO A 72 16.84 16.83 -13.86
C PRO A 72 18.24 17.18 -13.35
N CYS A 73 18.94 16.25 -12.71
CA CYS A 73 20.28 16.46 -12.17
C CYS A 73 21.38 15.79 -13.01
N ASP A 74 21.01 15.06 -14.06
CA ASP A 74 21.91 14.31 -14.93
C ASP A 74 22.93 13.46 -14.15
N LEU A 75 22.45 12.69 -13.16
CA LEU A 75 23.31 11.86 -12.32
C LEU A 75 22.71 10.49 -12.05
N TYR A 76 23.62 9.53 -11.87
CA TYR A 76 23.33 8.18 -11.37
C TYR A 76 23.81 8.07 -9.92
N PHE A 77 23.05 7.38 -9.07
CA PHE A 77 23.38 7.21 -7.67
C PHE A 77 23.00 5.83 -7.14
N ALA A 78 23.76 5.36 -6.14
CA ALA A 78 23.49 4.09 -5.47
C ALA A 78 22.26 4.22 -4.57
N ILE A 79 21.54 3.11 -4.41
CA ILE A 79 20.35 3.01 -3.58
C ILE A 79 20.49 1.82 -2.63
N THR A 80 19.83 1.92 -1.49
CA THR A 80 19.69 0.85 -0.50
C THR A 80 18.22 0.52 -0.31
N PHE A 81 17.90 -0.71 0.12
CA PHE A 81 16.50 -1.12 0.33
C PHE A 81 15.75 -0.23 1.33
N ALA A 82 16.45 0.37 2.30
CA ALA A 82 15.86 1.26 3.29
C ALA A 82 15.43 2.63 2.71
N GLU A 83 15.92 3.00 1.52
CA GLU A 83 15.63 4.27 0.87
C GLU A 83 14.47 4.19 -0.14
N ILE A 84 13.96 2.99 -0.40
CA ILE A 84 12.84 2.74 -1.31
C ILE A 84 11.52 2.96 -0.57
N PHE A 85 10.62 3.77 -1.13
CA PHE A 85 9.30 4.04 -0.57
C PHE A 85 8.23 4.04 -1.66
N SER A 86 6.96 3.86 -1.28
CA SER A 86 5.83 3.98 -2.20
C SER A 86 5.37 5.43 -2.30
N THR A 87 4.98 5.84 -3.51
CA THR A 87 4.35 7.13 -3.78
C THR A 87 3.25 6.94 -4.81
N THR A 88 2.27 7.86 -4.83
CA THR A 88 1.27 7.92 -5.90
C THR A 88 1.83 8.71 -7.07
N GLN A 89 1.73 8.19 -8.29
CA GLN A 89 2.03 8.95 -9.50
C GLN A 89 0.77 9.70 -9.93
N ALA A 90 0.82 11.03 -9.99
CA ALA A 90 -0.25 11.78 -10.64
C ALA A 90 -0.11 11.58 -12.15
N SER A 91 -1.05 10.86 -12.75
CA SER A 91 -1.22 10.82 -14.20
C SER A 91 -1.69 12.22 -14.65
N ASP A 92 -0.87 12.90 -15.46
CA ASP A 92 -1.17 14.21 -16.07
C ASP A 92 -2.02 14.03 -17.35
#